data_AF-A0A957SUG2-F1
#
_entry.id   AF-A0A957SUG2-F1
#
_cell.length_a   1.000
_cell.length_b   1.000
_cell.length_c   1.000
_cell.angle_alpha   90.00
_cell.angle_beta   90.00
_cell.angle_gamma   90.00
#
_symmetry.space_group_name_H-M   'P 1'
#
loop_
_entity.id
_entity.type
_entity.pdbx_description
1 polymer ?
#
loop_
_entity_poly.entity_id
_entity_poly.type
_entity_poly.pdbx_seq_one_letter_code
_entity_poly.pdbx_strand_id
1 'polypeptide(L)'
;MPTPIKSSIKAGAGAAKTSNTSYVKFSDKLTASITDITKIIEQHKEMIDAIQEVAIELTSSIGSLHTLTVKYARTANQILDVLLPIVKNLPIIPKNVQQMLINLEAITQKIIDNEVATSKTISDVNSGLKTGDANKLKAHAGQLQSVTKTITSIIPKA
;
A
#
# COMPACT_ATOMS: atom_id res chain seq x y z
N MET A 1 -5.85 -48.27 -54.28
CA MET A 1 -4.95 -49.44 -54.24
C MET A 1 -5.17 -50.21 -52.95
N PRO A 2 -5.18 -51.56 -53.00
CA PRO A 2 -5.41 -52.47 -51.88
C PRO A 2 -4.10 -52.85 -51.14
N THR A 3 -4.22 -53.10 -49.81
CA THR A 3 -3.55 -54.05 -48.85
C THR A 3 -2.17 -54.66 -49.16
N PRO A 4 -1.31 -55.08 -48.18
CA PRO A 4 -1.71 -55.93 -47.03
C PRO A 4 -0.85 -55.89 -45.73
N ILE A 5 -1.38 -56.63 -44.74
CA ILE A 5 -0.80 -57.03 -43.45
C ILE A 5 0.41 -57.98 -43.67
N LYS A 6 1.48 -57.83 -42.89
CA LYS A 6 2.39 -58.94 -42.56
C LYS A 6 2.94 -58.81 -41.14
N SER A 7 2.44 -59.69 -40.27
CA SER A 7 3.12 -60.09 -39.04
C SER A 7 4.22 -61.09 -39.39
N SER A 8 5.41 -60.89 -38.85
CA SER A 8 6.42 -61.96 -38.77
C SER A 8 7.32 -61.68 -37.57
N ILE A 9 7.12 -62.47 -36.52
CA ILE A 9 7.96 -62.57 -35.33
C ILE A 9 9.25 -63.29 -35.73
N LYS A 10 10.42 -62.72 -35.39
CA LYS A 10 11.62 -63.53 -35.10
C LYS A 10 12.48 -62.82 -34.06
N ALA A 11 12.57 -63.45 -32.89
CA ALA A 11 13.44 -63.08 -31.78
C ALA A 11 14.91 -63.29 -32.15
N GLY A 12 15.79 -62.42 -31.62
CA GLY A 12 17.23 -62.66 -31.65
C GLY A 12 18.07 -61.45 -31.28
N ALA A 13 18.60 -61.50 -30.06
CA ALA A 13 19.83 -60.85 -29.58
C ALA A 13 19.80 -59.34 -29.34
N GLY A 14 20.07 -58.99 -28.08
CA GLY A 14 20.03 -57.63 -27.56
C GLY A 14 21.07 -56.70 -28.18
N ALA A 15 20.65 -55.46 -28.34
CA ALA A 15 21.53 -54.30 -28.27
C ALA A 15 20.87 -53.35 -27.26
N ALA A 16 21.62 -53.06 -26.21
CA ALA A 16 21.18 -52.37 -25.03
C ALA A 16 20.36 -51.11 -25.35
N LYS A 17 19.16 -51.01 -24.77
CA LYS A 17 18.69 -49.70 -24.31
C LYS A 17 19.68 -49.29 -23.22
N THR A 18 20.78 -48.64 -23.61
CA THR A 18 21.44 -47.69 -22.74
C THR A 18 20.42 -46.59 -22.50
N SER A 19 19.51 -46.84 -21.56
CA SER A 19 18.89 -45.77 -20.80
C SER A 19 20.06 -45.01 -20.20
N ASN A 20 20.49 -43.97 -20.91
CA ASN A 20 21.46 -43.01 -20.48
C ASN A 20 20.78 -42.25 -19.33
N THR A 21 20.69 -42.91 -18.17
CA THR A 21 20.32 -42.30 -16.92
C THR A 21 21.49 -41.37 -16.65
N SER A 22 21.40 -40.16 -17.22
CA SER A 22 22.36 -39.10 -17.00
C SER A 22 22.54 -39.01 -15.50
N TYR A 23 23.71 -39.43 -15.03
CA TYR A 23 24.03 -39.41 -13.61
C TYR A 23 24.12 -37.95 -13.21
N VAL A 24 22.98 -37.41 -12.79
CA VAL A 24 22.88 -36.01 -12.38
C VAL A 24 23.55 -35.93 -11.02
N LYS A 25 24.73 -35.31 -10.98
CA LYS A 25 25.42 -35.12 -9.71
C LYS A 25 24.52 -34.26 -8.82
N PHE A 26 24.38 -34.66 -7.56
CA PHE A 26 23.64 -33.88 -6.57
C PHE A 26 24.18 -32.45 -6.46
N SER A 27 25.49 -32.25 -6.68
CA SER A 27 26.14 -30.94 -6.77
C SER A 27 25.56 -30.05 -7.87
N ASP A 28 25.22 -30.61 -9.03
CA ASP A 28 24.73 -29.86 -10.19
C ASP A 28 23.29 -29.43 -9.95
N LYS A 29 22.47 -30.31 -9.33
CA LYS A 29 21.13 -29.99 -8.85
C LYS A 29 21.14 -28.92 -7.77
N LEU A 30 22.03 -29.04 -6.78
CA LEU A 30 22.18 -28.06 -5.69
C LEU A 30 22.64 -26.70 -6.23
N THR A 31 23.61 -26.70 -7.15
CA THR A 31 24.11 -25.46 -7.78
C THR A 31 23.00 -24.79 -8.59
N ALA A 32 22.25 -25.54 -9.39
CA ALA A 32 21.10 -25.01 -10.12
C ALA A 32 20.04 -24.42 -9.18
N SER A 33 19.72 -25.09 -8.07
CA SER A 33 18.79 -24.56 -7.07
C SER A 33 19.31 -23.29 -6.38
N ILE A 34 20.61 -23.19 -6.10
CA ILE A 34 21.21 -21.96 -5.55
C ILE A 34 21.14 -20.82 -6.57
N THR A 35 21.42 -21.09 -7.84
CA THR A 35 21.30 -20.09 -8.92
C THR A 35 19.86 -19.61 -9.09
N ASP A 36 18.88 -20.53 -9.03
CA ASP A 36 17.46 -20.19 -9.08
C ASP A 36 17.04 -19.36 -7.86
N ILE A 37 17.49 -19.73 -6.65
CA ILE A 37 17.24 -18.93 -5.43
C ILE A 37 17.83 -17.52 -5.57
N THR A 38 19.07 -17.40 -6.07
CA THR A 38 19.69 -16.08 -6.31
C THR A 38 18.90 -15.26 -7.33
N LYS A 39 18.40 -15.88 -8.39
CA LYS A 39 17.57 -15.21 -9.40
C LYS A 39 16.23 -14.74 -8.83
N ILE A 40 15.58 -15.58 -8.02
CA ILE A 40 14.34 -15.24 -7.33
C ILE A 40 14.57 -14.11 -6.33
N ILE A 41 15.70 -14.12 -5.60
CA ILE A 41 16.07 -13.03 -4.68
C ILE A 41 16.25 -11.71 -5.43
N GLU A 42 16.93 -11.70 -6.58
CA GLU A 42 17.12 -10.47 -7.36
C GLU A 42 15.77 -9.94 -7.89
N GLN A 43 14.89 -10.82 -8.38
CA GLN A 43 13.54 -10.42 -8.80
C GLN A 43 12.70 -9.88 -7.63
N HIS A 44 12.79 -10.49 -6.45
CA HIS A 44 12.10 -9.98 -5.26
C HIS A 44 12.68 -8.65 -4.80
N LYS A 45 13.98 -8.41 -4.94
CA LYS A 45 14.61 -7.12 -4.65
C LYS A 45 14.07 -6.02 -5.57
N GLU A 46 14.06 -6.22 -6.88
CA GLU A 46 13.49 -5.25 -7.84
C GLU A 46 12.01 -4.95 -7.52
N MET A 47 11.23 -5.96 -7.17
CA MET A 47 9.84 -5.79 -6.77
C MET A 47 9.70 -5.01 -5.45
N ILE A 48 10.54 -5.30 -4.44
CA ILE A 48 10.54 -4.58 -3.15
C ILE A 48 10.93 -3.12 -3.36
N ASP A 49 11.95 -2.84 -4.16
CA ASP A 49 12.39 -1.49 -4.51
C ASP A 49 11.25 -0.72 -5.21
N ALA A 50 10.56 -1.35 -6.16
CA ALA A 50 9.40 -0.75 -6.83
C ALA A 50 8.23 -0.46 -5.85
N ILE A 51 7.93 -1.38 -4.92
CA ILE A 51 6.91 -1.16 -3.88
C ILE A 51 7.32 0.00 -2.98
N GLN A 52 8.59 0.08 -2.61
CA GLN A 52 9.13 1.15 -1.76
C GLN A 52 9.04 2.51 -2.46
N GLU A 53 9.42 2.60 -3.74
CA GLU A 53 9.32 3.81 -4.56
C GLU A 53 7.87 4.30 -4.63
N VAL A 54 6.93 3.40 -4.96
CA VAL A 54 5.50 3.71 -5.01
C VAL A 54 4.97 4.13 -3.64
N ALA A 55 5.40 3.48 -2.57
CA ALA A 55 5.02 3.84 -1.20
C ALA A 55 5.54 5.22 -0.79
N ILE A 56 6.75 5.61 -1.21
CA ILE A 56 7.32 6.94 -0.98
C ILE A 56 6.48 8.00 -1.70
N GLU A 57 6.17 7.77 -2.97
CA GLU A 57 5.37 8.69 -3.79
C GLU A 57 3.94 8.85 -3.25
N LEU A 58 3.31 7.74 -2.83
CA LEU A 58 2.01 7.75 -2.16
C LEU A 58 2.05 8.51 -0.84
N THR A 59 3.09 8.28 -0.02
CA THR A 59 3.25 8.96 1.27
C THR A 59 3.45 10.46 1.08
N SER A 60 4.25 10.85 0.08
CA SER A 60 4.46 12.25 -0.33
C SER A 60 3.15 12.90 -0.80
N SER A 61 2.38 12.18 -1.63
CA SER A 61 1.06 12.63 -2.11
C SER A 61 0.06 12.83 -0.97
N ILE A 62 0.01 11.89 -0.01
CA ILE A 62 -0.81 12.01 1.20
C ILE A 62 -0.39 13.22 2.04
N GLY A 63 0.92 13.46 2.19
CA GLY A 63 1.44 14.66 2.86
C GLY A 63 0.97 15.96 2.22
N SER A 64 1.01 16.02 0.90
CA SER A 64 0.56 17.19 0.13
C SER A 64 -0.94 17.42 0.25
N LEU A 65 -1.75 16.35 0.12
CA LEU A 65 -3.20 16.40 0.32
C LEU A 65 -3.56 16.82 1.73
N HIS A 66 -2.93 16.22 2.74
CA HIS A 66 -3.17 16.57 4.14
C HIS A 66 -2.87 18.05 4.42
N THR A 67 -1.75 18.57 3.90
CA THR A 67 -1.39 19.99 4.02
C THR A 67 -2.46 20.89 3.39
N LEU A 68 -2.94 20.54 2.19
CA LEU A 68 -4.05 21.26 1.54
C LEU A 68 -5.32 21.19 2.38
N THR A 69 -5.70 20.00 2.85
CA THR A 69 -6.89 19.80 3.69
C THR A 69 -6.82 20.64 4.97
N VAL A 70 -5.67 20.68 5.65
CA VAL A 70 -5.51 21.52 6.85
C VAL A 70 -5.58 23.00 6.51
N LYS A 71 -5.00 23.44 5.39
CA LYS A 71 -5.12 24.83 4.92
C LYS A 71 -6.58 25.21 4.67
N TYR A 72 -7.35 24.36 3.98
CA TYR A 72 -8.78 24.58 3.76
C TYR A 72 -9.58 24.51 5.07
N ALA A 73 -9.24 23.61 5.98
CA ALA A 73 -9.87 23.53 7.30
C ALA A 73 -9.64 24.81 8.10
N ARG A 74 -8.42 25.39 8.10
CA ARG A 74 -8.15 26.69 8.73
C ARG A 74 -8.96 27.81 8.10
N THR A 75 -9.02 27.88 6.78
CA THR A 75 -9.83 28.90 6.07
C THR A 75 -11.30 28.77 6.43
N ALA A 76 -11.83 27.55 6.45
CA ALA A 76 -13.21 27.30 6.88
C ALA A 76 -13.43 27.72 8.34
N ASN A 77 -12.50 27.40 9.25
CA ASN A 77 -12.57 27.82 10.66
C ASN A 77 -12.60 29.34 10.81
N GLN A 78 -11.73 30.07 10.08
CA GLN A 78 -11.72 31.53 10.08
C GLN A 78 -13.03 32.13 9.56
N ILE A 79 -13.63 31.53 8.53
CA ILE A 79 -14.94 31.95 8.03
C ILE A 79 -16.03 31.68 9.08
N LEU A 80 -15.99 30.51 9.74
CA LEU A 80 -16.90 30.15 10.82
C LEU A 80 -16.80 31.13 12.00
N ASP A 81 -15.59 31.54 12.40
CA ASP A 81 -15.36 32.52 13.47
C ASP A 81 -16.02 33.88 13.18
N VAL A 82 -16.06 34.29 11.90
CA VAL A 82 -16.70 35.54 11.47
C VAL A 82 -18.21 35.38 11.31
N LEU A 83 -18.67 34.25 10.79
CA LEU A 83 -20.09 34.01 10.50
C LEU A 83 -20.89 33.61 11.75
N LEU A 84 -20.34 32.82 12.67
CA LEU A 84 -21.04 32.35 13.87
C LEU A 84 -21.63 33.48 14.73
N PRO A 85 -20.93 34.60 15.01
CA PRO A 85 -21.49 35.73 15.73
C PRO A 85 -22.65 36.41 14.98
N ILE A 86 -22.53 36.57 13.66
CA ILE A 86 -23.56 37.18 12.81
C ILE A 86 -24.81 36.31 12.81
N VAL A 87 -24.62 35.00 12.65
CA VAL A 87 -25.69 34.02 12.67
C VAL A 87 -26.35 34.02 14.05
N LYS A 88 -25.61 33.95 15.16
CA LYS A 88 -26.17 34.00 16.53
C LYS A 88 -26.97 35.26 16.85
N ASN A 89 -26.68 36.39 16.19
CA ASN A 89 -27.40 37.65 16.38
C ASN A 89 -28.67 37.77 15.50
N LEU A 90 -28.95 36.81 14.61
CA LEU A 90 -30.19 36.77 13.83
C LEU A 90 -31.33 36.13 14.65
N PRO A 91 -32.51 36.77 14.75
CA PRO A 91 -33.61 36.30 15.59
C PRO A 91 -34.24 34.98 15.15
N ILE A 92 -34.03 34.52 13.90
CA ILE A 92 -34.55 33.24 13.40
C ILE A 92 -33.46 32.54 12.58
N ILE A 93 -32.78 31.57 13.20
CA ILE A 93 -31.85 30.66 12.53
C ILE A 93 -32.45 29.25 12.60
N PRO A 94 -32.58 28.54 11.47
CA PRO A 94 -32.97 27.13 11.51
C PRO A 94 -31.93 26.31 12.29
N LYS A 95 -32.39 25.47 13.23
CA LYS A 95 -31.51 24.59 14.04
C LYS A 95 -30.54 23.75 13.19
N ASN A 96 -30.97 23.35 11.99
CA ASN A 96 -30.16 22.58 11.05
C ASN A 96 -28.92 23.35 10.56
N VAL A 97 -29.05 24.66 10.32
CA VAL A 97 -27.93 25.52 9.88
C VAL A 97 -26.95 25.74 11.02
N GLN A 98 -27.47 25.97 12.24
CA GLN A 98 -26.63 26.13 13.42
C GLN A 98 -25.85 24.85 13.75
N GLN A 99 -26.51 23.68 13.67
CA GLN A 99 -25.87 22.39 13.86
C GLN A 99 -24.82 22.11 12.78
N MET A 100 -25.10 22.47 11.52
CA MET A 100 -24.14 22.33 10.43
C MET A 100 -22.88 23.15 10.68
N LEU A 101 -23.01 24.41 11.12
CA LEU A 101 -21.86 25.28 11.43
C LEU A 101 -21.02 24.71 12.60
N ILE A 102 -21.68 24.28 13.68
CA ILE A 102 -21.00 23.64 14.83
C ILE A 102 -20.28 22.36 14.42
N ASN A 103 -20.93 21.53 13.58
CA ASN A 103 -20.31 20.30 13.08
C ASN A 103 -19.13 20.61 12.16
N LEU A 104 -19.23 21.65 11.31
CA LEU A 104 -18.14 22.10 10.45
C LEU A 104 -16.94 22.54 11.30
N GLU A 105 -17.16 23.40 12.30
CA GLU A 105 -16.15 23.87 13.24
C GLU A 105 -15.47 22.68 13.97
N ALA A 106 -16.26 21.73 14.47
CA ALA A 106 -15.73 20.56 15.14
C ALA A 106 -14.87 19.67 14.21
N ILE A 107 -15.25 19.54 12.95
CA ILE A 107 -14.49 18.78 11.95
C ILE A 107 -13.21 19.52 11.56
N THR A 108 -13.30 20.82 11.26
CA THR A 108 -12.16 21.65 10.86
C THR A 108 -11.14 21.73 11.99
N GLN A 109 -11.61 21.91 13.23
CA GLN A 109 -10.75 21.94 14.40
C GLN A 109 -10.05 20.60 14.62
N LYS A 110 -10.76 19.47 14.52
CA LYS A 110 -10.13 18.13 14.58
C LYS A 110 -9.06 17.94 13.52
N ILE A 111 -9.26 18.45 12.31
CA ILE A 111 -8.26 18.35 11.23
C ILE A 111 -7.02 19.18 11.59
N ILE A 112 -7.21 20.41 12.10
CA ILE A 112 -6.12 21.32 12.49
C ILE A 112 -5.35 20.75 13.67
N ASP A 113 -6.03 20.28 14.72
CA ASP A 113 -5.40 19.75 15.93
C ASP A 113 -4.54 18.51 15.65
N ASN A 114 -4.95 17.69 14.66
CA ASN A 114 -4.21 16.49 14.26
C ASN A 114 -3.13 16.74 13.22
N GLU A 115 -2.97 17.97 12.71
CA GLU A 115 -1.99 18.30 11.67
C GLU A 115 -0.57 17.92 12.08
N VAL A 116 -0.13 18.36 13.26
CA VAL A 116 1.26 18.16 13.71
C VAL A 116 1.56 16.67 13.84
N ALA A 117 0.64 15.91 14.45
CA ALA A 117 0.80 14.47 14.63
C ALA A 117 0.77 13.72 13.30
N THR A 118 -0.12 14.11 12.38
CA THR A 118 -0.26 13.47 11.06
C THR A 118 0.93 13.80 10.16
N SER A 119 1.36 15.06 10.11
CA SER A 119 2.55 15.50 9.38
C SER A 119 3.81 14.80 9.89
N LYS A 120 3.98 14.68 11.22
CA LYS A 120 5.07 13.92 11.81
C LYS A 120 5.02 12.44 11.41
N THR A 121 3.86 11.80 11.49
CA THR A 121 3.68 10.40 11.08
C THR A 121 4.03 10.18 9.62
N ILE A 122 3.59 11.08 8.72
CA ILE A 122 3.90 11.02 7.29
C ILE A 122 5.41 11.16 7.06
N SER A 123 6.06 12.09 7.75
CA SER A 123 7.51 12.30 7.68
C SER A 123 8.29 11.08 8.18
N ASP A 124 7.87 10.51 9.31
CA ASP A 124 8.48 9.32 9.93
C ASP A 124 8.32 8.09 9.02
N VAL A 125 7.15 7.91 8.38
CA VAL A 125 6.91 6.84 7.40
C VAL A 125 7.77 7.03 6.15
N ASN A 126 7.82 8.25 5.60
CA ASN A 126 8.66 8.55 4.44
C ASN A 126 10.15 8.30 4.74
N SER A 127 10.61 8.68 5.93
CA SER A 127 11.97 8.40 6.40
C SER A 127 12.21 6.89 6.55
N GLY A 128 11.27 6.16 7.15
CA GLY A 128 11.32 4.71 7.30
C GLY A 128 11.38 3.97 5.95
N LEU A 129 10.58 4.41 4.98
CA LEU A 129 10.59 3.86 3.62
C LEU A 129 11.93 4.11 2.94
N LYS A 130 12.45 5.36 2.97
CA LYS A 130 13.75 5.70 2.35
C LYS A 130 14.95 4.97 2.97
N THR A 131 14.87 4.66 4.26
CA THR A 131 15.97 4.01 5.00
C THR A 131 15.84 2.48 5.04
N GLY A 132 14.76 1.90 4.50
CA GLY A 132 14.49 0.46 4.59
C GLY A 132 14.29 -0.03 6.03
N ASP A 133 14.00 0.87 6.97
CA ASP A 133 13.89 0.54 8.40
C ASP A 133 12.52 -0.05 8.71
N ALA A 134 12.43 -1.38 8.60
CA ALA A 134 11.21 -2.13 8.90
C ALA A 134 10.71 -1.94 10.35
N ASN A 135 11.59 -1.65 11.31
CA ASN A 135 11.19 -1.42 12.69
C ASN A 135 10.48 -0.07 12.86
N LYS A 136 10.96 0.97 12.17
CA LYS A 136 10.25 2.26 12.08
C LYS A 136 8.91 2.10 11.38
N LEU A 137 8.85 1.41 10.24
CA LEU A 137 7.60 1.19 9.52
C LEU A 137 6.57 0.44 10.37
N LYS A 138 7.00 -0.59 11.11
CA LYS A 138 6.12 -1.35 12.00
C LYS A 138 5.65 -0.54 13.21
N ALA A 139 6.50 0.31 13.77
CA ALA A 139 6.14 1.21 14.87
C ALA A 139 5.11 2.27 14.44
N HIS A 140 5.24 2.80 13.22
CA HIS A 140 4.35 3.86 12.71
C HIS A 140 3.12 3.34 11.96
N ALA A 141 3.07 2.06 11.56
CA ALA A 141 1.89 1.43 10.95
C ALA A 141 0.65 1.49 11.88
N GLY A 142 0.85 1.35 13.19
CA GLY A 142 -0.23 1.51 14.18
C GLY A 142 -0.75 2.95 14.25
N GLN A 143 0.14 3.95 14.09
CA GLN A 143 -0.23 5.36 14.05
C GLN A 143 -0.96 5.72 12.75
N LEU A 144 -0.50 5.19 11.61
CA LEU A 144 -1.20 5.32 10.33
C LEU A 144 -2.60 4.72 10.40
N GLN A 145 -2.79 3.54 10.98
CA GLN A 145 -4.13 2.98 11.20
C GLN A 145 -5.01 3.87 12.06
N SER A 146 -4.44 4.52 13.08
CA SER A 146 -5.18 5.48 13.92
C SER A 146 -5.58 6.71 13.12
N VAL A 147 -4.67 7.27 12.31
CA VAL A 147 -4.94 8.40 11.42
C VAL A 147 -6.01 8.02 10.40
N THR A 148 -5.93 6.84 9.78
CA THR A 148 -6.96 6.33 8.86
C THR A 148 -8.30 6.21 9.56
N LYS A 149 -8.37 5.63 10.76
CA LYS A 149 -9.63 5.54 11.52
C LYS A 149 -10.20 6.92 11.84
N THR A 150 -9.36 7.88 12.22
CA THR A 150 -9.78 9.27 12.47
C THR A 150 -10.32 9.90 11.19
N ILE A 151 -9.60 9.81 10.07
CA ILE A 151 -10.05 10.33 8.77
C ILE A 151 -11.35 9.65 8.31
N THR A 152 -11.46 8.32 8.42
CA THR A 152 -12.67 7.57 8.08
C THR A 152 -13.85 7.96 8.98
N SER A 153 -13.61 8.28 10.26
CA SER A 153 -14.66 8.76 11.16
C SER A 153 -15.14 10.17 10.85
N ILE A 154 -14.34 10.95 10.11
CA ILE A 154 -14.65 12.31 9.66
C ILE A 154 -15.41 12.28 8.33
N ILE A 155 -15.21 11.25 7.49
CA ILE A 155 -15.97 11.05 6.26
C ILE A 155 -17.40 10.61 6.64
N PRO A 156 -18.44 11.39 6.30
CA PRO A 156 -19.82 11.00 6.58
C PRO A 156 -20.12 9.69 5.86
N LYS A 157 -20.70 8.72 6.59
CA LYS A 157 -21.23 7.50 5.97
C LYS A 157 -22.33 7.92 5.00
N ALA A 158 -22.15 7.57 3.73
CA ALA A 158 -23.19 7.65 2.71
C ALA A 158 -24.39 6.79 3.11
#